data_AF-A0A355QHM7-F1
#
_entry.id   AF-A0A355QHM7-F1
#
_cell.length_a   1.000
_cell.length_b   1.000
_cell.length_c   1.000
_cell.angle_alpha   90.00
_cell.angle_beta   90.00
_cell.angle_gamma   90.00
#
_symmetry.space_group_name_H-M   'P 1'
#
loop_
_entity.id
_entity.type
_entity.pdbx_description
1 polymer ?
#
loop_
_entity_poly.entity_id
_entity_poly.type
_entity_poly.pdbx_seq_one_letter_code
_entity_poly.pdbx_strand_id
1 'polypeptide(L)'
;VVATAGTTNLGIVDALDGIASACADAGVWMHVDGAYGGAAMVAPSVRHRFVGIERCDSLVVDPHKWLFSPFDCAALLYRNPSIARDAHTQQAGYLEPIIDD
;
A
#
# COMPACT_ATOMS: atom_id res chain seq x y z
N VAL A 1 7.13 -2.45 9.54
CA VAL A 1 7.61 -1.11 9.16
C VAL A 1 6.60 -0.47 8.23
N VAL A 2 6.37 0.85 8.36
CA VAL A 2 5.59 1.65 7.41
C VAL A 2 6.55 2.62 6.73
N ALA A 3 6.74 2.48 5.42
CA ALA A 3 7.53 3.39 4.60
C ALA A 3 6.59 4.34 3.85
N THR A 4 6.93 5.62 3.78
CA THR A 4 6.07 6.63 3.15
C THR A 4 6.53 6.91 1.71
N ALA A 5 5.64 6.68 0.76
CA ALA A 5 5.84 6.99 -0.66
C ALA A 5 5.20 8.34 -1.02
N GLY A 6 5.66 9.40 -0.35
CA GLY A 6 5.18 10.77 -0.49
C GLY A 6 4.60 11.34 0.80
N THR A 7 5.46 11.89 1.67
CA THR A 7 5.04 12.54 2.93
C THR A 7 4.12 13.72 2.67
N THR A 8 3.12 13.93 3.53
CA THR A 8 2.12 15.00 3.37
C THR A 8 2.69 16.40 3.12
N ASN A 9 3.72 16.79 3.87
CA ASN A 9 4.20 18.18 3.85
C ASN A 9 5.14 18.47 2.67
N LEU A 10 6.01 17.51 2.33
CA LEU A 10 7.13 17.74 1.41
C LEU A 10 7.16 16.78 0.21
N GLY A 11 6.23 15.83 0.13
CA GLY A 11 6.21 14.82 -0.93
C GLY A 11 7.43 13.90 -0.95
N ILE A 12 8.14 13.75 0.17
CA ILE A 12 9.35 12.91 0.26
C ILE A 12 8.96 11.45 0.11
N VAL A 13 9.71 10.73 -0.74
CA VAL A 13 9.62 9.27 -0.89
C VAL A 13 10.78 8.66 -0.13
N ASP A 14 10.47 7.77 0.82
CA ASP A 14 11.47 7.03 1.58
C ASP A 14 12.31 6.12 0.66
N ALA A 15 13.49 5.71 1.13
CA ALA A 15 14.36 4.79 0.41
C ALA A 15 13.80 3.34 0.43
N LEU A 16 12.75 3.09 -0.37
CA LEU A 16 11.94 1.88 -0.32
C LEU A 16 12.76 0.59 -0.48
N ASP A 17 13.70 0.54 -1.42
CA ASP A 17 14.53 -0.66 -1.65
C ASP A 17 15.45 -1.00 -0.45
N GLY A 18 16.00 0.03 0.21
CA GLY A 18 16.80 -0.13 1.41
C GLY A 18 15.94 -0.63 2.58
N ILE A 19 14.76 -0.05 2.77
CA ILE A 19 13.80 -0.47 3.79
C ILE A 19 13.33 -1.91 3.53
N ALA A 20 13.04 -2.27 2.28
CA ALA A 20 12.63 -3.62 1.91
C ALA A 20 13.70 -4.65 2.24
N SER A 21 14.98 -4.30 2.05
CA SER A 21 16.11 -5.17 2.41
C SER A 21 16.19 -5.36 3.92
N ALA A 22 16.12 -4.27 4.69
CA ALA A 22 16.11 -4.36 6.15
C ALA A 22 14.91 -5.16 6.69
N CYS A 23 13.72 -5.00 6.09
CA CYS A 23 12.53 -5.75 6.45
C CYS A 23 12.69 -7.25 6.18
N ALA A 24 13.27 -7.61 5.03
CA ALA A 24 13.54 -9.00 4.68
C ALA A 24 14.55 -9.64 5.63
N ASP A 25 15.65 -8.94 5.94
CA ASP A 25 16.68 -9.43 6.87
C ASP A 25 16.14 -9.63 8.29
N ALA A 26 15.23 -8.76 8.73
CA ALA A 26 14.60 -8.84 10.04
C ALA A 26 13.34 -9.73 10.08
N GLY A 27 12.86 -10.22 8.93
CA GLY A 27 11.61 -10.99 8.84
C GLY A 27 10.36 -10.21 9.26
N VAL A 28 10.30 -8.90 8.99
CA VAL A 28 9.18 -8.02 9.39
C VAL A 28 8.39 -7.52 8.20
N TRP A 29 7.09 -7.30 8.41
CA TRP A 29 6.17 -6.75 7.39
C TRP A 29 6.59 -5.35 6.94
N MET A 30 6.58 -5.10 5.64
CA MET A 30 6.74 -3.78 5.01
C MET A 30 5.42 -3.30 4.40
N HIS A 31 4.81 -2.28 5.01
CA HIS A 31 3.72 -1.53 4.41
C HIS A 31 4.26 -0.26 3.75
N VAL A 32 3.77 0.08 2.55
CA VAL A 32 4.01 1.37 1.91
C VAL A 32 2.76 2.25 2.03
N ASP A 33 2.90 3.37 2.74
CA ASP A 33 1.93 4.45 2.73
C ASP A 33 2.17 5.34 1.50
N GLY A 34 1.45 5.03 0.43
CA GLY A 34 1.40 5.83 -0.79
C GLY A 34 0.10 6.63 -0.89
N ALA A 35 -0.59 6.90 0.22
CA ALA A 35 -1.91 7.53 0.21
C ALA A 35 -1.94 8.78 -0.68
N TYR A 36 -1.00 9.71 -0.46
CA TYR A 36 -0.82 10.89 -1.30
C TYR A 36 0.08 10.64 -2.53
N GLY A 37 1.32 10.20 -2.31
CA GLY A 37 2.34 10.18 -3.38
C GLY A 37 2.39 8.91 -4.22
N GLY A 38 1.66 7.85 -3.88
CA GLY A 38 1.69 6.57 -4.61
C GLY A 38 1.28 6.71 -6.08
N ALA A 39 0.36 7.63 -6.38
CA ALA A 39 -0.05 7.94 -7.74
C ALA A 39 1.08 8.53 -8.62
N ALA A 40 2.09 9.19 -8.03
CA ALA A 40 3.22 9.73 -8.80
C ALA A 40 4.05 8.65 -9.50
N MET A 41 4.00 7.39 -9.05
CA MET A 41 4.69 6.29 -9.71
C MET A 41 4.26 6.12 -11.19
N VAL A 42 3.05 6.53 -11.54
CA VAL A 42 2.56 6.50 -12.92
C VAL A 42 3.34 7.48 -13.81
N ALA A 43 3.79 8.61 -13.25
CA ALA A 43 4.52 9.66 -13.97
C ALA A 43 5.97 9.22 -14.29
N PRO A 44 6.38 9.13 -15.57
CA PRO A 44 7.72 8.66 -15.95
C PRO A 44 8.87 9.50 -15.36
N SER A 45 8.66 10.79 -15.16
CA SER A 45 9.68 11.73 -14.64
C SER A 45 10.12 11.41 -13.21
N VAL A 46 9.27 10.77 -12.41
CA VAL A 46 9.54 10.49 -10.99
C VAL A 46 9.42 9.02 -10.62
N ARG A 47 8.98 8.14 -11.53
CA ARG A 47 8.83 6.69 -11.29
C ARG A 47 10.05 6.04 -10.65
N HIS A 48 11.26 6.45 -11.03
CA HIS A 48 12.52 5.94 -10.49
C HIS A 48 12.68 6.14 -8.96
N ARG A 49 11.92 7.06 -8.35
CA ARG A 49 11.92 7.28 -6.89
C ARG A 49 11.22 6.16 -6.11
N PHE A 50 10.42 5.33 -6.77
CA PHE A 50 9.61 4.29 -6.14
C PHE A 50 10.23 2.88 -6.27
N VAL A 51 11.49 2.77 -6.69
CA VAL A 51 12.20 1.47 -6.77
C VAL A 51 12.18 0.79 -5.40
N GLY A 52 11.77 -0.48 -5.36
CA GLY A 52 11.60 -1.27 -4.14
C GLY A 52 10.15 -1.34 -3.66
N ILE A 53 9.23 -0.54 -4.20
CA ILE A 53 7.79 -0.63 -3.87
C ILE A 53 7.23 -2.01 -4.23
N GLU A 54 7.74 -2.63 -5.28
CA GLU A 54 7.39 -3.98 -5.73
C GLU A 54 7.85 -5.09 -4.78
N ARG A 55 8.47 -4.74 -3.64
CA ARG A 55 8.86 -5.66 -2.57
C ARG A 55 8.01 -5.54 -1.31
N CYS A 56 7.11 -4.55 -1.22
CA CYS A 56 6.25 -4.36 -0.04
C CYS A 56 5.20 -5.47 0.11
N ASP A 57 4.75 -5.72 1.33
CA ASP A 57 3.71 -6.71 1.64
C ASP A 57 2.30 -6.12 1.46
N SER A 58 2.15 -4.82 1.71
CA SER A 58 0.95 -4.05 1.37
C SER A 58 1.24 -2.61 0.99
N LEU A 59 0.33 -2.02 0.23
CA LEU A 59 0.36 -0.64 -0.25
C LEU A 59 -1.00 0.00 -0.06
N VAL A 60 -1.05 1.24 0.40
CA VAL A 60 -2.24 2.08 0.27
C VAL A 60 -2.00 3.21 -0.72
N VAL A 61 -3.01 3.56 -1.50
CA VAL A 61 -3.11 4.79 -2.30
C VAL A 61 -4.52 5.35 -2.15
N ASP A 62 -4.67 6.67 -2.09
CA ASP A 62 -6.00 7.30 -1.99
C ASP A 62 -6.39 7.90 -3.33
N PRO A 63 -7.31 7.25 -4.08
CA PRO A 63 -7.78 7.82 -5.32
C PRO A 63 -8.39 9.23 -5.18
N HIS A 64 -8.94 9.57 -4.01
CA HIS A 64 -9.49 10.90 -3.77
C HIS A 64 -8.43 12.01 -3.66
N LYS A 65 -7.13 11.66 -3.60
CA LYS A 65 -6.05 12.66 -3.53
C LYS A 65 -5.60 13.07 -4.92
N TRP A 66 -5.12 12.10 -5.71
CA TRP A 66 -4.45 12.41 -6.97
C TRP A 66 -4.99 11.63 -8.18
N LEU A 67 -5.99 10.77 -7.98
CA LEU A 67 -6.63 9.98 -9.04
C LEU A 67 -8.08 10.43 -9.32
N PHE A 68 -8.43 11.66 -8.95
CA PHE A 68 -9.68 12.33 -9.30
C PHE A 68 -10.97 11.62 -8.84
N SER A 69 -10.90 10.73 -7.84
CA SER A 69 -12.11 10.21 -7.19
C SER A 69 -12.68 11.21 -6.17
N PRO A 70 -14.00 11.19 -5.90
CA PRO A 70 -14.57 11.98 -4.81
C PRO A 70 -14.16 11.42 -3.44
N PHE A 71 -14.22 12.27 -2.41
CA PHE A 71 -14.06 11.83 -1.02
C PHE A 71 -15.28 10.98 -0.57
N ASP A 72 -15.13 9.87 0.15
CA ASP A 72 -13.88 9.18 0.53
C ASP A 72 -13.57 8.00 -0.41
N CYS A 73 -12.28 7.72 -0.64
CA CYS A 73 -11.82 6.62 -1.47
C CYS A 73 -10.36 6.29 -1.15
N ALA A 74 -10.13 5.08 -0.63
CA ALA A 74 -8.81 4.52 -0.35
C ALA A 74 -8.74 3.11 -0.95
N ALA A 75 -7.62 2.79 -1.60
CA ALA A 75 -7.35 1.47 -2.14
C ALA A 75 -6.20 0.85 -1.35
N LEU A 76 -6.51 -0.21 -0.59
CA LEU A 76 -5.54 -1.02 0.13
C LEU A 76 -5.24 -2.29 -0.67
N LEU A 77 -3.99 -2.45 -1.07
CA LEU A 77 -3.50 -3.58 -1.85
C LEU A 77 -2.61 -4.45 -0.96
N TYR A 78 -2.85 -5.75 -0.99
CA TYR A 78 -1.98 -6.75 -0.37
C TYR A 78 -1.29 -7.56 -1.45
N ARG A 79 0.01 -7.81 -1.29
CA ARG A 79 0.76 -8.71 -2.19
C ARG A 79 0.17 -10.11 -2.16
N ASN A 80 -0.12 -10.61 -0.95
CA ASN A 80 -0.82 -11.87 -0.75
C ASN A 80 -2.23 -11.59 -0.21
N PRO A 81 -3.27 -11.72 -1.05
CA PRO A 81 -4.65 -11.45 -0.63
C PRO A 81 -5.17 -12.44 0.42
N SER A 82 -4.56 -13.63 0.57
CA SER A 82 -4.99 -14.60 1.59
C SER A 82 -4.81 -14.05 3.00
N ILE A 83 -3.75 -13.29 3.25
CA ILE A 83 -3.47 -12.69 4.56
C ILE A 83 -4.56 -11.69 4.96
N ALA A 84 -5.01 -10.89 3.99
CA ALA A 84 -6.10 -9.94 4.20
C ALA A 84 -7.43 -10.68 4.46
N ARG A 85 -7.69 -11.75 3.71
CA ARG A 85 -8.87 -12.61 3.91
C ARG A 85 -8.85 -13.19 5.32
N ASP A 86 -7.77 -13.85 5.71
CA ASP A 86 -7.64 -14.47 7.03
C ASP A 86 -7.80 -13.45 8.17
N ALA A 87 -7.27 -12.24 8.00
CA ALA A 87 -7.35 -11.17 8.99
C ALA A 87 -8.75 -10.52 9.08
N HIS A 88 -9.51 -10.48 7.99
CA HIS A 88 -10.74 -9.70 7.89
C HIS A 88 -12.02 -10.53 7.70
N THR A 89 -11.92 -11.83 7.42
CA THR A 89 -13.09 -12.70 7.31
C THR A 89 -13.82 -12.76 8.64
N GLN A 90 -15.11 -12.48 8.59
CA GLN A 90 -16.02 -12.60 9.73
C GLN A 90 -17.09 -13.63 9.40
N GLN A 91 -17.46 -14.44 10.41
CA GLN A 91 -18.60 -15.34 10.33
C GLN A 91 -19.72 -14.77 11.21
N ALA A 92 -20.80 -14.32 10.59
CA ALA A 92 -22.00 -13.89 11.28
C ALA A 92 -23.20 -14.48 10.56
N GLY A 93 -24.05 -15.25 11.25
CA GLY A 93 -25.16 -15.98 10.62
C GLY A 93 -26.24 -15.11 9.96
N TYR A 94 -26.17 -13.78 10.12
CA TYR A 94 -27.06 -12.80 9.51
C TYR A 94 -26.37 -11.94 8.44
N LEU A 95 -25.05 -12.11 8.24
CA LEU A 95 -24.30 -11.48 7.16
C LEU A 95 -23.96 -12.55 6.14
N GLU A 96 -24.09 -12.22 4.87
CA GLU A 96 -23.60 -13.07 3.80
C GLU A 96 -22.06 -13.13 3.92
N PRO A 97 -21.48 -14.31 4.14
CA PRO A 97 -20.04 -14.41 4.34
C PRO A 97 -19.35 -14.09 3.00
N ILE A 98 -18.33 -13.24 3.05
CA ILE A 98 -17.46 -12.93 1.90
C ILE A 98 -16.55 -14.15 1.69
N ILE A 99 -17.09 -15.16 1.02
CA ILE A 99 -16.36 -16.36 0.57
C ILE A 99 -16.36 -16.25 -0.95
N ASP A 100 -15.19 -16.05 -1.54
CA ASP A 100 -15.03 -16.30 -2.98
C ASP A 100 -14.61 -17.76 -3.13
N ASP A 101 -15.29 -18.50 -4.02
CA ASP A 101 -14.88 -19.82 -4.48
C ASP A 101 -13.54 -19.78 -5.24
#